data_AF-A0A959BE78-F1
#
_entry.id   AF-A0A959BE78-F1
#
_cell.length_a   1.000
_cell.length_b   1.000
_cell.length_c   1.000
_cell.angle_alpha   90.00
_cell.angle_beta   90.00
_cell.angle_gamma   90.00
#
_symmetry.space_group_name_H-M   'P 1'
#
loop_
_entity.id
_entity.type
_entity.pdbx_description
1 polymer ?
#
loop_
_entity_poly.entity_id
_entity_poly.type
_entity_poly.pdbx_seq_one_letter_code
_entity_poly.pdbx_strand_id
1 'polypeptide(L)'
;MNRIANLLLFSAYLLIGPAVMAQPLGPLGDVNYGEVGSGKSEVGNSFRMSVEQAGSDFRLSISNLSDEGLLDRVQQQTFNYFWKGGEPISGAAPERIHEDGIYPHADADVVTSGGTGFGIMSTIVAIDRGFITREEGRKRLRHLAEWLREADRFHGAWPHWMYPSGKVKPFSRYDNGGDLVETAFLVQGMIVARQYFRNGNRKDRQLAALLDQLWKEVDWQWYTRGENVLYWHWSPEHEWRMNFAVRGYNECTIMYILGASSPTHPIDPACFHEGYMRRGDIVSNENAYGYDVVLDHNGKGAIPVGPLFWAHYSFMGLNPRGLHDSYADYWRLNRNHALIHHAYCSDNPREYKGYSEACWGLTASYSLTGYNAHHPSNDLGVISPTAALSSFPYTPDESRLFLRHLYKDHEEFIGEYGPYDAFSVESDWYLPRYLAIDQLPIPVMIENYRSGLIWGLFMSAPEIQEGLQKLGIQRSQNQ
;
A
#
# COMPACT_ATOMS: atom_id res chain seq x y z
N MET A 1 26.94 -8.20 7.56
CA MET A 1 25.58 -8.70 7.28
C MET A 1 24.48 -7.86 7.95
N ASN A 2 24.71 -7.17 9.07
CA ASN A 2 23.77 -6.20 9.70
C ASN A 2 23.69 -4.79 9.04
N ARG A 3 24.04 -4.63 7.75
CA ARG A 3 23.92 -3.35 7.03
C ARG A 3 22.82 -3.34 5.95
N ILE A 4 22.24 -4.50 5.64
CA ILE A 4 21.22 -4.65 4.58
C ILE A 4 19.80 -4.35 5.12
N ALA A 5 19.53 -4.67 6.39
CA ALA A 5 18.25 -4.34 7.04
C ALA A 5 18.02 -2.82 7.19
N ASN A 6 19.09 -2.07 7.46
CA ASN A 6 18.99 -0.61 7.52
C ASN A 6 18.76 0.01 6.14
N LEU A 7 19.10 -0.65 5.02
CA LEU A 7 18.93 -0.05 3.69
C LEU A 7 17.48 -0.11 3.16
N LEU A 8 16.69 -1.13 3.53
CA LEU A 8 15.24 -1.18 3.26
C LEU A 8 14.49 -0.07 4.02
N LEU A 9 15.01 0.32 5.18
CA LEU A 9 14.52 1.41 6.03
C LEU A 9 15.11 2.79 5.66
N PHE A 10 16.27 2.84 4.99
CA PHE A 10 16.97 4.08 4.65
C PHE A 10 16.27 4.88 3.56
N SER A 11 15.42 4.22 2.78
CA SER A 11 14.50 4.88 1.85
C SER A 11 13.62 5.91 2.59
N ALA A 12 13.19 5.61 3.81
CA ALA A 12 12.44 6.55 4.64
C ALA A 12 13.31 7.42 5.58
N TYR A 13 14.51 6.94 5.98
CA TYR A 13 15.34 7.60 6.99
C TYR A 13 16.04 8.89 6.52
N LEU A 14 16.15 9.13 5.20
CA LEU A 14 16.85 10.30 4.64
C LEU A 14 16.03 11.61 4.62
N LEU A 15 14.78 11.60 5.12
CA LEU A 15 13.87 12.75 5.02
C LEU A 15 13.80 13.64 6.27
N ILE A 16 14.47 13.31 7.38
CA ILE A 16 14.33 14.09 8.62
C ILE A 16 15.70 14.53 9.13
N GLY A 17 16.10 15.73 8.71
CA GLY A 17 17.18 16.48 9.36
C GLY A 17 16.86 16.74 10.85
N PRO A 18 17.87 17.10 11.67
CA PRO A 18 17.73 17.12 13.12
C PRO A 18 16.60 18.05 13.55
N ALA A 19 15.74 17.53 14.44
CA ALA A 19 14.67 18.27 15.08
C ALA A 19 15.19 19.61 15.61
N VAL A 20 14.62 20.71 15.13
CA VAL A 20 14.70 21.98 15.85
C VAL A 20 13.91 21.79 17.13
N MET A 21 14.63 21.72 18.25
CA MET A 21 14.07 21.73 19.59
C MET A 21 13.16 22.94 19.73
N ALA A 22 11.84 22.71 19.82
CA ALA A 22 10.90 23.73 20.21
C ALA A 22 11.18 24.12 21.67
N GLN A 23 11.65 25.35 21.89
CA GLN A 23 11.69 25.96 23.21
C GLN A 23 10.26 26.16 23.73
N PRO A 24 10.01 26.03 25.04
CA PRO A 24 8.68 26.23 25.59
C PRO A 24 8.27 27.70 25.42
N LEU A 25 7.14 27.92 24.74
CA LEU A 25 6.47 29.21 24.72
C LEU A 25 6.01 29.54 26.14
N GLY A 26 6.53 30.64 26.69
CA GLY A 26 6.07 31.20 27.96
C GLY A 26 4.61 31.68 27.90
N PRO A 27 3.99 31.96 29.05
CA PRO A 27 2.56 32.24 29.13
C PRO A 27 2.21 33.50 28.32
N LEU A 28 1.25 33.35 27.40
CA LEU A 28 0.65 34.46 26.67
C LEU A 28 -0.15 35.32 27.66
N GLY A 29 0.23 36.59 27.74
CA GLY A 29 -0.42 37.60 28.58
C GLY A 29 -1.84 37.92 28.12
N ASP A 30 -2.65 38.33 29.10
CA ASP A 30 -4.05 38.71 28.97
C ASP A 30 -4.28 39.76 27.87
N VAL A 31 -5.12 39.40 26.90
CA VAL A 31 -5.67 40.35 25.93
C VAL A 31 -7.09 40.71 26.38
N ASN A 32 -7.24 41.95 26.81
CA ASN A 32 -8.49 42.61 27.15
C ASN A 32 -9.46 42.60 25.95
N TYR A 33 -10.60 41.92 26.07
CA TYR A 33 -11.76 42.16 25.21
C TYR A 33 -12.71 43.12 25.91
N GLY A 34 -12.82 44.33 25.36
CA GLY A 34 -13.78 45.33 25.78
C GLY A 34 -15.21 44.85 25.59
N GLU A 35 -16.06 45.21 26.55
CA GLU A 35 -17.50 45.00 26.55
C GLU A 35 -18.16 45.53 25.27
N VAL A 36 -18.91 44.67 24.57
CA VAL A 36 -19.97 45.10 23.65
C VAL A 36 -21.20 44.22 23.86
N GLY A 37 -22.23 44.85 24.44
CA GLY A 37 -23.64 44.71 24.04
C GLY A 37 -24.28 43.32 24.06
N SER A 38 -25.10 43.09 25.08
CA SER A 38 -26.10 42.03 25.16
C SER A 38 -27.06 42.02 23.96
N GLY A 39 -26.96 40.98 23.12
CA GLY A 39 -27.96 40.61 22.13
C GLY A 39 -27.98 39.09 21.96
N LYS A 40 -28.83 38.40 22.72
CA LYS A 40 -29.07 36.96 22.54
C LYS A 40 -29.73 36.75 21.17
N SER A 41 -29.00 36.20 20.21
CA SER A 41 -29.59 35.74 18.94
C SER A 41 -29.92 34.25 19.04
N GLU A 42 -31.21 33.91 18.94
CA GLU A 42 -31.73 32.52 18.88
C GLU A 42 -31.16 31.72 17.68
N VAL A 43 -30.54 32.40 16.72
CA VAL A 43 -29.95 31.83 15.51
C VAL A 43 -28.66 31.03 15.80
N GLY A 44 -27.88 31.41 16.83
CA GLY A 44 -26.62 30.72 17.17
C GLY A 44 -26.83 29.37 17.87
N ASN A 45 -27.91 29.24 18.65
CA ASN A 45 -28.25 27.99 19.33
C ASN A 45 -28.94 26.99 18.39
N SER A 46 -29.77 27.44 17.44
CA SER A 46 -30.41 26.50 16.49
C SER A 46 -29.40 25.91 15.50
N PHE A 47 -28.38 26.67 15.11
CA PHE A 47 -27.29 26.18 14.24
C PHE A 47 -26.34 25.22 14.96
N ARG A 48 -26.02 25.47 16.25
CA ARG A 48 -25.25 24.50 17.05
C ARG A 48 -26.03 23.22 17.32
N MET A 49 -27.32 23.33 17.66
CA MET A 49 -28.18 22.17 17.84
C MET A 49 -28.35 21.35 16.56
N SER A 50 -28.47 21.99 15.38
CA SER A 50 -28.61 21.25 14.11
C SER A 50 -27.33 20.52 13.69
N VAL A 51 -26.15 21.07 14.00
CA VAL A 51 -24.86 20.41 13.76
C VAL A 51 -24.62 19.26 14.75
N GLU A 52 -24.94 19.45 16.03
CA GLU A 52 -24.87 18.38 17.04
C GLU A 52 -25.87 17.26 16.75
N GLN A 53 -27.08 17.60 16.32
CA GLN A 53 -28.11 16.63 15.95
C GLN A 53 -27.76 15.89 14.65
N ALA A 54 -27.21 16.58 13.65
CA ALA A 54 -26.69 15.94 12.43
C ALA A 54 -25.50 15.02 12.73
N GLY A 55 -24.60 15.41 13.64
CA GLY A 55 -23.51 14.55 14.12
C GLY A 55 -23.99 13.34 14.91
N SER A 56 -25.01 13.51 15.75
CA SER A 56 -25.69 12.43 16.49
C SER A 56 -26.40 11.44 15.55
N ASP A 57 -27.18 11.95 14.59
CA ASP A 57 -27.91 11.12 13.62
C ASP A 57 -26.94 10.40 12.68
N PHE A 58 -25.82 11.03 12.31
CA PHE A 58 -24.74 10.39 11.57
C PHE A 58 -24.09 9.26 12.38
N ARG A 59 -23.72 9.47 13.65
CA ARG A 59 -23.18 8.43 14.53
C ARG A 59 -24.12 7.24 14.72
N LEU A 60 -25.41 7.51 14.90
CA LEU A 60 -26.46 6.49 14.94
C LEU A 60 -26.59 5.73 13.61
N SER A 61 -26.31 6.37 12.48
CA SER A 61 -26.34 5.71 11.17
C SER A 61 -25.17 4.73 10.98
N ILE A 62 -23.98 5.03 11.51
CA ILE A 62 -22.78 4.18 11.38
C ILE A 62 -22.86 2.97 12.31
N SER A 63 -23.26 3.18 13.57
CA SER A 63 -23.38 2.10 14.55
C SER A 63 -24.36 1.00 14.10
N ASN A 64 -25.36 1.38 13.31
CA ASN A 64 -26.37 0.49 12.73
C ASN A 64 -25.97 -0.18 11.40
N LEU A 65 -24.79 0.11 10.83
CA LEU A 65 -24.34 -0.58 9.63
C LEU A 65 -24.05 -2.06 9.92
N SER A 66 -24.49 -2.91 8.98
CA SER A 66 -24.07 -4.31 8.90
C SER A 66 -22.60 -4.40 8.50
N ASP A 67 -21.98 -5.58 8.66
CA ASP A 67 -20.59 -5.77 8.25
C ASP A 67 -20.39 -5.52 6.75
N GLU A 68 -21.31 -5.97 5.91
CA GLU A 68 -21.27 -5.67 4.48
C GLU A 68 -21.40 -4.17 4.19
N GLY A 69 -22.25 -3.46 4.94
CA GLY A 69 -22.37 -2.01 4.85
C GLY A 69 -21.10 -1.27 5.29
N LEU A 70 -20.38 -1.79 6.29
CA LEU A 70 -19.07 -1.27 6.68
C LEU A 70 -18.01 -1.53 5.61
N LEU A 71 -18.00 -2.71 4.99
CA LEU A 71 -17.09 -3.05 3.89
C LEU A 71 -17.32 -2.14 2.68
N ASP A 72 -18.57 -1.94 2.27
CA ASP A 72 -18.91 -1.00 1.18
C ASP A 72 -18.43 0.42 1.51
N ARG A 73 -18.66 0.87 2.76
CA ARG A 73 -18.26 2.20 3.21
C ARG A 73 -16.76 2.41 3.19
N VAL A 74 -15.98 1.52 3.79
CA VAL A 74 -14.51 1.65 3.81
C VAL A 74 -13.94 1.56 2.40
N GLN A 75 -14.44 0.66 1.54
CA GLN A 75 -14.00 0.57 0.15
C GLN A 75 -14.29 1.87 -0.62
N GLN A 76 -15.49 2.44 -0.48
CA GLN A 76 -15.87 3.67 -1.19
C GLN A 76 -15.11 4.90 -0.67
N GLN A 77 -14.97 5.06 0.64
CA GLN A 77 -14.23 6.18 1.23
C GLN A 77 -12.75 6.11 0.86
N THR A 78 -12.12 4.94 1.01
CA THR A 78 -10.70 4.78 0.70
C THR A 78 -10.40 4.90 -0.79
N PHE A 79 -11.31 4.46 -1.67
CA PHE A 79 -11.20 4.72 -3.11
C PHE A 79 -11.16 6.22 -3.45
N ASN A 80 -11.81 7.09 -2.65
CA ASN A 80 -11.78 8.53 -2.90
C ASN A 80 -10.38 9.14 -2.79
N TYR A 81 -9.42 8.49 -2.10
CA TYR A 81 -8.02 8.89 -2.13
C TYR A 81 -7.50 9.04 -3.56
N PHE A 82 -7.77 8.04 -4.41
CA PHE A 82 -7.32 8.03 -5.79
C PHE A 82 -8.26 8.77 -6.75
N TRP A 83 -9.56 8.77 -6.43
CA TRP A 83 -10.58 9.36 -7.28
C TRP A 83 -10.69 10.88 -7.12
N LYS A 84 -10.92 11.35 -5.89
CA LYS A 84 -11.04 12.77 -5.56
C LYS A 84 -9.68 13.39 -5.23
N GLY A 85 -8.85 12.66 -4.48
CA GLY A 85 -7.52 13.11 -4.06
C GLY A 85 -6.42 12.89 -5.11
N GLY A 86 -6.69 12.16 -6.19
CA GLY A 86 -5.68 11.90 -7.22
C GLY A 86 -5.23 13.17 -7.94
N GLU A 87 -3.95 13.28 -8.26
CA GLU A 87 -3.34 14.52 -8.76
C GLU A 87 -4.02 14.96 -10.08
N PRO A 88 -4.46 16.22 -10.21
CA PRO A 88 -5.38 16.64 -11.27
C PRO A 88 -4.81 16.58 -12.69
N ILE A 89 -3.49 16.72 -12.88
CA ILE A 89 -2.85 16.74 -14.21
C ILE A 89 -2.59 15.32 -14.71
N SER A 90 -1.97 14.47 -13.91
CA SER A 90 -1.57 13.10 -14.25
C SER A 90 -2.71 12.10 -14.05
N GLY A 91 -3.53 12.35 -13.05
CA GLY A 91 -4.45 11.39 -12.51
C GLY A 91 -3.84 10.21 -11.76
N ALA A 92 -2.55 10.31 -11.43
CA ALA A 92 -1.84 9.37 -10.60
C ALA A 92 -2.14 9.60 -9.10
N ALA A 93 -1.75 8.64 -8.27
CA ALA A 93 -1.90 8.74 -6.82
C ALA A 93 -0.83 9.71 -6.28
N PRO A 94 -1.19 10.80 -5.59
CA PRO A 94 -0.21 11.55 -4.83
C PRO A 94 0.42 10.62 -3.79
N GLU A 95 1.70 10.79 -3.49
CA GLU A 95 2.41 10.02 -2.46
C GLU A 95 1.68 10.11 -1.12
N ARG A 96 1.27 11.33 -0.75
CA ARG A 96 0.63 11.65 0.51
C ARG A 96 -0.45 12.70 0.33
N ILE A 97 -1.48 12.61 1.16
CA ILE A 97 -2.48 13.65 1.32
C ILE A 97 -2.55 14.00 2.80
N HIS A 98 -2.31 15.26 3.12
CA HIS A 98 -2.48 15.82 4.46
C HIS A 98 -3.65 16.79 4.47
N GLU A 99 -4.72 16.46 5.20
CA GLU A 99 -5.91 17.31 5.34
C GLU A 99 -5.62 18.56 6.19
N ASP A 100 -4.58 18.52 7.03
CA ASP A 100 -4.06 19.70 7.75
C ASP A 100 -3.37 20.74 6.84
N GLY A 101 -3.10 20.39 5.58
CA GLY A 101 -2.42 21.24 4.61
C GLY A 101 -0.91 21.43 4.87
N ILE A 102 -0.33 20.70 5.83
CA ILE A 102 1.06 20.86 6.25
C ILE A 102 1.96 19.86 5.51
N TYR A 103 2.67 20.30 4.48
CA TYR A 103 3.63 19.47 3.73
C TYR A 103 5.07 19.97 3.96
N PRO A 104 5.83 19.38 4.91
CA PRO A 104 7.17 19.85 5.27
C PRO A 104 8.17 19.88 4.10
N HIS A 105 7.93 19.09 3.05
CA HIS A 105 8.80 18.97 1.88
C HIS A 105 8.21 19.60 0.61
N ALA A 106 7.11 20.36 0.74
CA ALA A 106 6.43 21.03 -0.37
C ALA A 106 6.16 20.09 -1.57
N ASP A 107 5.63 18.91 -1.28
CA ASP A 107 5.50 17.79 -2.21
C ASP A 107 4.07 17.24 -2.33
N ALA A 108 3.07 18.09 -2.08
CA ALA A 108 1.65 17.72 -2.17
C ALA A 108 1.21 17.25 -3.57
N ASP A 109 1.93 17.66 -4.61
CA ASP A 109 1.66 17.32 -6.01
C ASP A 109 2.50 16.16 -6.54
N VAL A 110 3.38 15.60 -5.71
CA VAL A 110 4.25 14.49 -6.10
C VAL A 110 3.45 13.19 -6.09
N VAL A 111 3.57 12.43 -7.18
CA VAL A 111 2.88 11.15 -7.36
C VAL A 111 3.83 9.97 -7.24
N THR A 112 3.32 8.85 -6.75
CA THR A 112 4.05 7.57 -6.60
C THR A 112 3.63 6.57 -7.68
N SER A 113 4.59 5.88 -8.30
CA SER A 113 4.29 4.87 -9.32
C SER A 113 3.67 3.60 -8.74
N GLY A 114 4.20 3.04 -7.65
CA GLY A 114 3.65 1.82 -7.05
C GLY A 114 2.28 2.04 -6.43
N GLY A 115 2.10 3.12 -5.66
CA GLY A 115 0.78 3.53 -5.14
C GLY A 115 -0.24 3.79 -6.26
N THR A 116 0.20 4.30 -7.41
CA THR A 116 -0.66 4.43 -8.59
C THR A 116 -1.12 3.08 -9.14
N GLY A 117 -0.27 2.05 -9.10
CA GLY A 117 -0.66 0.67 -9.42
C GLY A 117 -1.82 0.16 -8.56
N PHE A 118 -1.77 0.45 -7.26
CA PHE A 118 -2.84 0.12 -6.31
C PHE A 118 -4.12 0.91 -6.61
N GLY A 119 -3.99 2.18 -7.01
CA GLY A 119 -5.09 3.02 -7.45
C GLY A 119 -5.78 2.54 -8.72
N ILE A 120 -5.02 2.00 -9.68
CA ILE A 120 -5.56 1.36 -10.88
C ILE A 120 -6.43 0.16 -10.49
N MET A 121 -5.95 -0.72 -9.61
CA MET A 121 -6.75 -1.87 -9.12
C MET A 121 -7.98 -1.41 -8.35
N SER A 122 -7.85 -0.40 -7.49
CA SER A 122 -8.97 0.20 -6.73
C SER A 122 -10.04 0.80 -7.65
N THR A 123 -9.64 1.33 -8.81
CA THR A 123 -10.58 1.82 -9.83
C THR A 123 -11.42 0.69 -10.41
N ILE A 124 -10.84 -0.50 -10.61
CA ILE A 124 -11.59 -1.69 -11.06
C ILE A 124 -12.60 -2.12 -9.99
N VAL A 125 -12.21 -2.14 -8.72
CA VAL A 125 -13.12 -2.38 -7.59
C VAL A 125 -14.29 -1.39 -7.61
N ALA A 126 -14.01 -0.10 -7.77
CA ALA A 126 -15.02 0.94 -7.76
C ALA A 126 -16.01 0.85 -8.93
N ILE A 127 -15.57 0.41 -10.11
CA ILE A 127 -16.47 0.14 -11.24
C ILE A 127 -17.36 -1.07 -10.93
N ASP A 128 -16.78 -2.16 -10.44
CA ASP A 128 -17.51 -3.42 -10.21
C ASP A 128 -18.55 -3.29 -9.08
N ARG A 129 -18.23 -2.49 -8.06
CA ARG A 129 -19.13 -2.12 -6.95
C ARG A 129 -20.12 -1.01 -7.31
N GLY A 130 -20.02 -0.40 -8.49
CA GLY A 130 -20.91 0.67 -8.93
C GLY A 130 -20.71 2.01 -8.20
N PHE A 131 -19.56 2.23 -7.55
CA PHE A 131 -19.21 3.52 -6.96
C PHE A 131 -18.95 4.58 -8.03
N ILE A 132 -18.47 4.15 -9.19
CA ILE A 132 -18.34 4.96 -10.41
C ILE A 132 -18.82 4.14 -11.61
N THR A 133 -19.15 4.82 -12.71
CA THR A 133 -19.48 4.12 -13.95
C THR A 133 -18.22 3.57 -14.64
N ARG A 134 -18.41 2.51 -15.44
CA ARG A 134 -17.34 1.97 -16.30
C ARG A 134 -16.73 3.02 -17.23
N GLU A 135 -17.56 3.94 -17.76
CA GLU A 135 -17.10 4.99 -18.67
C GLU A 135 -16.20 6.01 -17.96
N GLU A 136 -16.57 6.42 -16.75
CA GLU A 136 -15.76 7.31 -15.90
C GLU A 136 -14.42 6.67 -15.56
N GLY A 137 -14.45 5.42 -15.05
CA GLY A 137 -13.23 4.69 -14.71
C GLY A 137 -12.32 4.48 -15.92
N ARG A 138 -12.87 4.08 -17.07
CA ARG A 138 -12.12 3.94 -18.34
C ARG A 138 -11.50 5.27 -18.79
N LYS A 139 -12.23 6.39 -18.67
CA LYS A 139 -11.71 7.71 -19.04
C LYS A 139 -10.54 8.11 -18.15
N ARG A 140 -10.67 7.92 -16.83
CA ARG A 140 -9.59 8.18 -15.85
C ARG A 140 -8.34 7.34 -16.15
N LEU A 141 -8.51 6.03 -16.32
CA LEU A 141 -7.40 5.12 -16.59
C LEU A 141 -6.76 5.35 -17.96
N ARG A 142 -7.53 5.79 -18.97
CA ARG A 142 -6.96 6.18 -20.25
C ARG A 142 -6.06 7.40 -20.14
N HIS A 143 -6.55 8.44 -19.48
CA HIS A 143 -5.78 9.66 -19.23
C HIS A 143 -4.47 9.34 -18.49
N LEU A 144 -4.55 8.55 -17.42
CA LEU A 144 -3.38 8.10 -16.67
C LEU A 144 -2.39 7.30 -17.53
N ALA A 145 -2.87 6.36 -18.34
CA ALA A 145 -2.01 5.56 -19.21
C ALA A 145 -1.32 6.41 -20.30
N GLU A 146 -2.01 7.43 -20.83
CA GLU A 146 -1.42 8.38 -21.76
C GLU A 146 -0.36 9.25 -21.07
N TRP A 147 -0.61 9.70 -19.84
CA TRP A 147 0.39 10.41 -19.05
C TRP A 147 1.62 9.55 -18.73
N LEU A 148 1.43 8.30 -18.30
CA LEU A 148 2.53 7.35 -18.01
C LEU A 148 3.39 7.03 -19.23
N ARG A 149 2.81 7.10 -20.44
CA ARG A 149 3.55 6.92 -21.69
C ARG A 149 4.53 8.06 -21.95
N GLU A 150 4.17 9.29 -21.58
CA GLU A 150 4.99 10.49 -21.78
C GLU A 150 5.92 10.79 -20.59
N ALA A 151 5.66 10.20 -19.42
CA ALA A 151 6.48 10.33 -18.22
C ALA A 151 7.89 9.74 -18.42
N ASP A 152 8.84 10.21 -17.61
CA ASP A 152 10.22 9.71 -17.62
C ASP A 152 10.24 8.20 -17.33
N ARG A 153 11.00 7.46 -18.15
CA ARG A 153 11.24 6.03 -17.99
C ARG A 153 12.71 5.71 -18.23
N PHE A 154 13.19 4.70 -17.54
CA PHE A 154 14.60 4.30 -17.49
C PHE A 154 14.68 2.81 -17.80
N HIS A 155 15.03 2.48 -19.05
CA HIS A 155 14.88 1.11 -19.57
C HIS A 155 13.44 0.58 -19.39
N GLY A 156 12.47 1.44 -19.70
CA GLY A 156 11.04 1.14 -19.59
C GLY A 156 10.46 1.19 -18.17
N ALA A 157 11.29 1.10 -17.12
CA ALA A 157 10.83 1.24 -15.74
C ALA A 157 10.56 2.71 -15.36
N TRP A 158 9.53 2.94 -14.54
CA TRP A 158 9.23 4.27 -13.99
C TRP A 158 10.06 4.53 -12.72
N PRO A 159 10.34 5.80 -12.39
CA PRO A 159 10.88 6.17 -11.10
C PRO A 159 9.86 5.95 -9.97
N HIS A 160 10.33 5.94 -8.73
CA HIS A 160 9.49 5.90 -7.54
C HIS A 160 8.54 7.11 -7.51
N TRP A 161 9.09 8.33 -7.62
CA TRP A 161 8.32 9.58 -7.59
C TRP A 161 8.44 10.38 -8.88
N MET A 162 7.33 11.02 -9.24
CA MET A 162 7.24 11.93 -10.36
C MET A 162 6.52 13.22 -9.96
N TYR A 163 6.90 14.31 -10.60
CA TYR A 163 6.10 15.52 -10.63
C TYR A 163 4.90 15.36 -11.58
N PRO A 164 3.87 16.21 -11.48
CA PRO A 164 2.73 16.21 -12.42
C PRO A 164 3.14 16.35 -13.91
N SER A 165 4.31 16.93 -14.17
CA SER A 165 4.89 17.04 -15.51
C SER A 165 5.35 15.70 -16.11
N GLY A 166 5.34 14.61 -15.34
CA GLY A 166 5.91 13.31 -15.72
C GLY A 166 7.42 13.22 -15.48
N LYS A 167 8.05 14.26 -14.95
CA LYS A 167 9.49 14.26 -14.66
C LYS A 167 9.80 13.60 -13.32
N VAL A 168 10.89 12.83 -13.29
CA VAL A 168 11.36 12.19 -12.05
C VAL A 168 11.58 13.23 -10.94
N LYS A 169 11.03 12.96 -9.76
CA LYS A 169 11.48 13.58 -8.51
C LYS A 169 12.42 12.56 -7.85
N PRO A 170 13.71 12.86 -7.69
CA PRO A 170 14.62 11.97 -6.98
C PRO A 170 14.09 11.64 -5.59
N PHE A 171 14.01 10.35 -5.27
CA PHE A 171 13.57 9.89 -3.96
C PHE A 171 14.71 10.02 -2.92
N SER A 172 15.95 9.85 -3.37
CA SER A 172 17.16 10.16 -2.61
C SER A 172 18.26 10.71 -3.53
N ARG A 173 19.43 11.03 -2.96
CA ARG A 173 20.57 11.57 -3.72
C ARG A 173 20.97 10.70 -4.93
N TYR A 174 20.88 9.37 -4.82
CA TYR A 174 21.31 8.44 -5.88
C TYR A 174 20.15 7.71 -6.56
N ASP A 175 18.93 8.01 -6.14
CA ASP A 175 17.72 7.37 -6.63
C ASP A 175 16.90 8.39 -7.44
N ASN A 176 17.37 8.62 -8.66
CA ASN A 176 16.82 9.56 -9.65
C ASN A 176 16.58 8.90 -11.01
N GLY A 177 16.41 7.57 -11.01
CA GLY A 177 16.22 6.77 -12.22
C GLY A 177 15.04 5.81 -12.05
N GLY A 178 15.13 4.63 -12.64
CA GLY A 178 14.06 3.64 -12.55
C GLY A 178 14.09 2.90 -11.22
N ASP A 179 12.90 2.72 -10.64
CA ASP A 179 12.64 1.85 -9.50
C ASP A 179 11.83 0.65 -10.02
N LEU A 180 12.45 -0.53 -10.01
CA LEU A 180 11.84 -1.73 -10.57
C LEU A 180 10.77 -2.35 -9.65
N VAL A 181 10.85 -2.10 -8.34
CA VAL A 181 9.86 -2.61 -7.38
C VAL A 181 8.57 -1.80 -7.52
N GLU A 182 8.67 -0.48 -7.54
CA GLU A 182 7.52 0.41 -7.76
C GLU A 182 6.91 0.19 -9.15
N THR A 183 7.76 -0.01 -10.17
CA THR A 183 7.32 -0.42 -11.50
C THR A 183 6.55 -1.74 -11.48
N ALA A 184 6.98 -2.73 -10.69
CA ALA A 184 6.28 -4.00 -10.56
C ALA A 184 4.88 -3.84 -9.95
N PHE A 185 4.72 -2.99 -8.95
CA PHE A 185 3.41 -2.67 -8.37
C PHE A 185 2.51 -1.94 -9.37
N LEU A 186 3.06 -0.98 -10.11
CA LEU A 186 2.33 -0.27 -11.17
C LEU A 186 1.84 -1.23 -12.25
N VAL A 187 2.74 -2.07 -12.76
CA VAL A 187 2.47 -3.07 -13.79
C VAL A 187 1.44 -4.09 -13.32
N GLN A 188 1.50 -4.54 -12.08
CA GLN A 188 0.49 -5.45 -11.51
C GLN A 188 -0.91 -4.86 -11.69
N GLY A 189 -1.10 -3.57 -11.42
CA GLY A 189 -2.35 -2.86 -11.67
C GLY A 189 -2.68 -2.71 -13.16
N MET A 190 -1.70 -2.41 -14.02
CA MET A 190 -1.90 -2.34 -15.48
C MET A 190 -2.42 -3.64 -16.07
N ILE A 191 -1.87 -4.79 -15.64
CA ILE A 191 -2.32 -6.11 -16.10
C ILE A 191 -3.76 -6.37 -15.66
N VAL A 192 -4.12 -6.07 -14.41
CA VAL A 192 -5.52 -6.18 -13.94
C VAL A 192 -6.47 -5.37 -14.82
N ALA A 193 -6.17 -4.09 -15.04
CA ALA A 193 -7.02 -3.22 -15.86
C ALA A 193 -7.07 -3.67 -17.32
N ARG A 194 -5.94 -4.09 -17.91
CA ARG A 194 -5.87 -4.70 -19.24
C ARG A 194 -6.85 -5.87 -19.34
N GLN A 195 -6.81 -6.79 -18.38
CA GLN A 195 -7.66 -7.98 -18.37
C GLN A 195 -9.15 -7.64 -18.19
N TYR A 196 -9.47 -6.59 -17.44
CA TYR A 196 -10.86 -6.12 -17.25
C TYR A 196 -11.46 -5.46 -18.50
N PHE A 197 -10.64 -4.77 -19.30
CA PHE A 197 -11.09 -4.02 -20.47
C PHE A 197 -10.88 -4.77 -21.81
N ARG A 198 -10.05 -5.81 -21.89
CA ARG A 198 -9.65 -6.46 -23.17
C ARG A 198 -10.79 -6.99 -24.03
N ASN A 199 -11.91 -7.39 -23.43
CA ASN A 199 -13.07 -7.94 -24.15
C ASN A 199 -14.24 -6.93 -24.25
N GLY A 200 -14.03 -5.69 -23.83
CA GLY A 200 -15.05 -4.65 -23.83
C GLY A 200 -15.26 -4.01 -25.21
N ASN A 201 -15.85 -2.81 -25.22
CA ASN A 201 -16.09 -2.04 -26.45
C ASN A 201 -14.78 -1.55 -27.12
N ARG A 202 -14.87 -0.84 -28.24
CA ARG A 202 -13.68 -0.32 -28.96
C ARG A 202 -12.76 0.54 -28.07
N LYS A 203 -13.31 1.41 -27.23
CA LYS A 203 -12.52 2.28 -26.33
C LYS A 203 -11.86 1.49 -25.19
N ASP A 204 -12.55 0.46 -24.69
CA ASP A 204 -11.99 -0.47 -23.69
C ASP A 204 -10.78 -1.21 -24.28
N ARG A 205 -10.93 -1.78 -25.48
CA ARG A 205 -9.84 -2.51 -26.16
C ARG A 205 -8.64 -1.64 -26.47
N GLN A 206 -8.86 -0.39 -26.83
CA GLN A 206 -7.78 0.58 -27.03
C GLN A 206 -7.05 0.92 -25.72
N LEU A 207 -7.74 0.95 -24.57
CA LEU A 207 -7.10 1.15 -23.27
C LEU A 207 -6.26 -0.08 -22.92
N ALA A 208 -6.84 -1.27 -23.06
CA ALA A 208 -6.14 -2.53 -22.81
C ALA A 208 -4.88 -2.66 -23.68
N ALA A 209 -4.94 -2.27 -24.96
CA ALA A 209 -3.79 -2.28 -25.85
C ALA A 209 -2.68 -1.30 -25.42
N LEU A 210 -3.03 -0.11 -24.94
CA LEU A 210 -2.05 0.86 -24.43
C LEU A 210 -1.35 0.34 -23.17
N LEU A 211 -2.12 -0.22 -22.22
CA LEU A 211 -1.57 -0.82 -21.01
C LEU A 211 -0.66 -2.02 -21.33
N ASP A 212 -1.08 -2.84 -22.30
CA ASP A 212 -0.29 -3.98 -22.79
C ASP A 212 1.04 -3.53 -23.40
N GLN A 213 1.03 -2.46 -24.19
CA GLN A 213 2.24 -1.88 -24.76
C GLN A 213 3.19 -1.40 -23.65
N LEU A 214 2.69 -0.60 -22.70
CA LEU A 214 3.51 -0.04 -21.62
C LEU A 214 4.17 -1.12 -20.76
N TRP A 215 3.42 -2.17 -20.40
CA TRP A 215 3.95 -3.34 -19.69
C TRP A 215 5.08 -4.03 -20.46
N LYS A 216 4.88 -4.25 -21.77
CA LYS A 216 5.86 -4.93 -22.63
C LYS A 216 7.13 -4.13 -22.89
N GLU A 217 7.10 -2.82 -22.66
CA GLU A 217 8.27 -1.95 -22.82
C GLU A 217 9.19 -1.94 -21.59
N VAL A 218 8.81 -2.56 -20.47
CA VAL A 218 9.67 -2.66 -19.28
C VAL A 218 10.78 -3.69 -19.52
N ASP A 219 12.03 -3.24 -19.46
CA ASP A 219 13.21 -4.10 -19.66
C ASP A 219 13.68 -4.69 -18.33
N TRP A 220 13.00 -5.74 -17.86
CA TRP A 220 13.36 -6.45 -16.62
C TRP A 220 14.75 -7.06 -16.69
N GLN A 221 15.17 -7.49 -17.88
CA GLN A 221 16.48 -8.09 -18.10
C GLN A 221 17.61 -7.09 -17.85
N TRP A 222 17.45 -5.82 -18.23
CA TRP A 222 18.42 -4.75 -17.93
C TRP A 222 18.78 -4.70 -16.44
N TYR A 223 17.77 -4.79 -15.58
CA TYR A 223 17.91 -4.71 -14.13
C TYR A 223 18.55 -5.96 -13.49
N THR A 224 18.91 -6.96 -14.29
CA THR A 224 19.75 -8.06 -13.80
C THR A 224 21.22 -7.70 -13.71
N ARG A 225 21.66 -6.68 -14.45
CA ARG A 225 23.09 -6.36 -14.67
C ARG A 225 23.89 -7.58 -15.22
N GLY A 226 23.21 -8.54 -15.85
CA GLY A 226 23.81 -9.80 -16.29
C GLY A 226 24.11 -10.79 -15.16
N GLU A 227 23.54 -10.59 -13.97
CA GLU A 227 23.66 -11.47 -12.81
C GLU A 227 22.37 -12.25 -12.57
N ASN A 228 22.42 -13.30 -11.75
CA ASN A 228 21.25 -14.09 -11.36
C ASN A 228 20.50 -13.44 -10.18
N VAL A 229 20.17 -12.15 -10.31
CA VAL A 229 19.39 -11.36 -9.33
C VAL A 229 18.84 -10.11 -10.00
N LEU A 230 17.71 -9.58 -9.55
CA LEU A 230 17.25 -8.25 -9.94
C LEU A 230 17.75 -7.18 -8.97
N TYR A 231 18.22 -6.07 -9.52
CA TYR A 231 18.55 -4.86 -8.79
C TYR A 231 17.33 -3.93 -8.74
N TRP A 232 17.13 -3.31 -7.58
CA TRP A 232 15.99 -2.44 -7.34
C TRP A 232 16.04 -1.17 -8.19
N HIS A 233 17.22 -0.55 -8.31
CA HIS A 233 17.36 0.77 -8.92
C HIS A 233 18.41 0.78 -10.03
N TRP A 234 18.19 1.64 -11.02
CA TRP A 234 19.20 2.05 -11.99
C TRP A 234 19.02 3.54 -12.33
N SER A 235 20.12 4.28 -12.40
CA SER A 235 20.13 5.71 -12.73
C SER A 235 20.94 6.01 -13.99
N PRO A 236 20.50 6.93 -14.87
CA PRO A 236 21.33 7.39 -15.98
C PRO A 236 22.57 8.20 -15.53
N GLU A 237 22.52 8.82 -14.34
CA GLU A 237 23.61 9.64 -13.80
C GLU A 237 24.51 8.89 -12.82
N HIS A 238 23.97 7.85 -12.17
CA HIS A 238 24.63 7.13 -11.10
C HIS A 238 24.74 5.62 -11.34
N GLU A 239 24.23 5.14 -12.48
CA GLU A 239 24.24 3.75 -12.89
C GLU A 239 23.71 2.85 -11.76
N TRP A 240 24.52 1.90 -11.30
CA TRP A 240 24.19 0.92 -10.26
C TRP A 240 24.59 1.36 -8.85
N ARG A 241 24.83 2.65 -8.59
CA ARG A 241 25.39 3.13 -7.31
C ARG A 241 24.52 2.81 -6.09
N MET A 242 23.20 2.76 -6.24
CA MET A 242 22.29 2.27 -5.19
C MET A 242 22.63 0.82 -4.78
N ASN A 243 23.12 0.02 -5.73
CA ASN A 243 23.69 -1.33 -5.55
C ASN A 243 22.83 -2.24 -4.66
N PHE A 244 21.53 -2.25 -4.93
CA PHE A 244 20.57 -2.99 -4.12
C PHE A 244 20.04 -4.21 -4.87
N ALA A 245 20.75 -5.34 -4.73
CA ALA A 245 20.27 -6.63 -5.20
C ALA A 245 19.11 -7.13 -4.30
N VAL A 246 17.94 -7.36 -4.89
CA VAL A 246 16.71 -7.70 -4.15
C VAL A 246 16.69 -9.20 -3.84
N ARG A 247 16.78 -9.56 -2.56
CA ARG A 247 16.73 -10.95 -2.09
C ARG A 247 15.55 -11.10 -1.14
N GLY A 248 14.73 -12.13 -1.31
CA GLY A 248 13.55 -12.37 -0.45
C GLY A 248 13.95 -12.97 0.90
N TYR A 249 13.07 -13.10 1.89
CA TYR A 249 11.65 -12.74 1.78
C TYR A 249 11.39 -11.29 2.17
N ASN A 250 10.61 -10.60 1.33
CA ASN A 250 10.13 -9.23 1.50
C ASN A 250 8.95 -8.96 0.54
N GLU A 251 8.50 -7.71 0.42
CA GLU A 251 7.37 -7.27 -0.42
C GLU A 251 7.55 -7.47 -1.94
N CYS A 252 8.75 -7.85 -2.40
CA CYS A 252 9.15 -7.76 -3.81
C CYS A 252 8.92 -9.03 -4.64
N THR A 253 8.15 -10.01 -4.17
CA THR A 253 7.91 -11.29 -4.89
C THR A 253 7.37 -11.04 -6.31
N ILE A 254 6.42 -10.12 -6.47
CA ILE A 254 5.78 -9.83 -7.76
C ILE A 254 6.75 -9.29 -8.81
N MET A 255 7.83 -8.60 -8.39
CA MET A 255 8.86 -8.09 -9.31
C MET A 255 9.54 -9.23 -10.07
N TYR A 256 9.85 -10.33 -9.38
CA TYR A 256 10.45 -11.51 -10.02
C TYR A 256 9.47 -12.28 -10.89
N ILE A 257 8.22 -12.40 -10.45
CA ILE A 257 7.17 -13.07 -11.23
C ILE A 257 6.92 -12.29 -12.53
N LEU A 258 6.80 -10.97 -12.46
CA LEU A 258 6.66 -10.11 -13.64
C LEU A 258 7.90 -10.18 -14.53
N GLY A 259 9.10 -10.13 -13.95
CA GLY A 259 10.34 -10.32 -14.71
C GLY A 259 10.37 -11.63 -15.50
N ALA A 260 9.90 -12.75 -14.94
CA ALA A 260 9.81 -14.03 -15.65
C ALA A 260 8.63 -14.11 -16.64
N SER A 261 7.59 -13.32 -16.39
CA SER A 261 6.37 -13.23 -17.21
C SER A 261 6.54 -12.33 -18.43
N SER A 262 7.53 -11.44 -18.46
CA SER A 262 7.72 -10.50 -19.57
C SER A 262 7.91 -11.24 -20.90
N PRO A 263 7.12 -10.93 -21.95
CA PRO A 263 7.24 -11.59 -23.25
C PRO A 263 8.35 -10.98 -24.13
N THR A 264 8.91 -9.84 -23.73
CA THR A 264 9.87 -9.04 -24.51
C THR A 264 11.23 -8.96 -23.84
N HIS A 265 11.26 -8.83 -22.52
CA HIS A 265 12.49 -8.68 -21.72
C HIS A 265 12.48 -9.62 -20.50
N PRO A 266 12.34 -10.95 -20.68
CA PRO A 266 12.27 -11.88 -19.57
C PRO A 266 13.61 -12.00 -18.82
N ILE A 267 13.54 -12.19 -17.51
CA ILE A 267 14.68 -12.63 -16.70
C ILE A 267 14.88 -14.14 -16.83
N ASP A 268 16.11 -14.60 -16.60
CA ASP A 268 16.38 -16.04 -16.43
C ASP A 268 15.77 -16.53 -15.10
N PRO A 269 15.11 -17.71 -15.04
CA PRO A 269 14.60 -18.28 -13.79
C PRO A 269 15.64 -18.38 -12.66
N ALA A 270 16.94 -18.46 -12.97
CA ALA A 270 18.02 -18.38 -11.99
C ALA A 270 17.98 -17.07 -11.18
N CYS A 271 17.50 -15.96 -11.74
CA CYS A 271 17.30 -14.72 -10.98
C CYS A 271 16.36 -14.92 -9.79
N PHE A 272 15.28 -15.68 -9.99
CA PHE A 272 14.34 -16.00 -8.93
C PHE A 272 14.93 -17.04 -7.96
N HIS A 273 15.47 -18.16 -8.47
CA HIS A 273 15.94 -19.24 -7.61
C HIS A 273 17.23 -18.92 -6.85
N GLU A 274 18.22 -18.30 -7.50
CA GLU A 274 19.51 -17.97 -6.89
C GLU A 274 19.54 -16.58 -6.25
N GLY A 275 18.82 -15.63 -6.84
CA GLY A 275 18.70 -14.26 -6.36
C GLY A 275 17.68 -14.15 -5.23
N TYR A 276 16.40 -14.22 -5.58
CA TYR A 276 15.30 -13.99 -4.65
C TYR A 276 15.17 -15.09 -3.58
N MET A 277 15.10 -16.35 -4.02
CA MET A 277 14.95 -17.53 -3.15
C MET A 277 16.26 -18.02 -2.54
N ARG A 278 17.37 -17.31 -2.78
CA ARG A 278 18.68 -17.56 -2.16
C ARG A 278 19.15 -19.02 -2.25
N ARG A 279 18.90 -19.71 -3.37
CA ARG A 279 19.19 -21.14 -3.55
C ARG A 279 18.54 -22.05 -2.51
N GLY A 280 17.43 -21.63 -1.91
CA GLY A 280 16.73 -22.35 -0.85
C GLY A 280 17.05 -21.88 0.57
N ASP A 281 18.08 -21.07 0.78
CA ASP A 281 18.44 -20.54 2.11
C ASP A 281 17.37 -19.59 2.68
N ILE A 282 16.38 -19.22 1.87
CA ILE A 282 15.20 -18.46 2.30
C ILE A 282 14.19 -19.30 3.08
N VAL A 283 14.20 -20.63 3.01
CA VAL A 283 13.22 -21.47 3.72
C VAL A 283 13.51 -21.44 5.22
N SER A 284 12.51 -21.12 6.03
CA SER A 284 12.67 -20.99 7.47
C SER A 284 12.04 -22.15 8.24
N ASN A 285 12.65 -22.49 9.37
CA ASN A 285 12.13 -23.47 10.35
C ASN A 285 11.75 -22.78 11.67
N GLU A 286 11.65 -21.45 11.67
CA GLU A 286 11.29 -20.66 12.84
C GLU A 286 9.78 -20.69 13.09
N ASN A 287 9.38 -20.44 14.34
CA ASN A 287 7.98 -20.37 14.75
C ASN A 287 7.80 -19.17 15.68
N ALA A 288 6.67 -18.48 15.55
CA ALA A 288 6.29 -17.39 16.43
C ALA A 288 4.80 -17.49 16.77
N TYR A 289 4.45 -17.33 18.05
CA TYR A 289 3.05 -17.39 18.51
C TYR A 289 2.30 -18.66 18.07
N GLY A 290 3.00 -19.79 17.91
CA GLY A 290 2.42 -21.06 17.47
C GLY A 290 2.26 -21.20 15.95
N TYR A 291 2.70 -20.22 15.16
CA TYR A 291 2.65 -20.24 13.70
C TYR A 291 4.04 -20.35 13.08
N ASP A 292 4.15 -21.20 12.07
CA ASP A 292 5.40 -21.35 11.31
C ASP A 292 5.68 -20.09 10.49
N VAL A 293 6.92 -19.61 10.59
CA VAL A 293 7.46 -18.55 9.74
C VAL A 293 7.99 -19.25 8.50
N VAL A 294 7.20 -19.27 7.42
CA VAL A 294 7.45 -20.14 6.25
C VAL A 294 8.73 -19.77 5.50
N LEU A 295 9.02 -18.48 5.36
CA LEU A 295 10.23 -17.96 4.71
C LEU A 295 10.99 -17.01 5.64
N ASP A 296 12.31 -16.94 5.51
CA ASP A 296 13.20 -16.04 6.27
C ASP A 296 12.98 -14.59 5.81
N HIS A 297 12.29 -13.83 6.65
CA HIS A 297 12.05 -12.41 6.46
C HIS A 297 13.37 -11.63 6.60
N ASN A 298 13.63 -10.73 5.65
CA ASN A 298 14.72 -9.77 5.80
C ASN A 298 14.58 -8.91 7.06
N GLY A 299 15.71 -8.52 7.65
CA GLY A 299 15.71 -7.56 8.76
C GLY A 299 15.08 -8.08 10.06
N LYS A 300 15.05 -9.40 10.26
CA LYS A 300 14.44 -10.03 11.43
C LYS A 300 14.99 -9.54 12.78
N GLY A 301 14.09 -9.45 13.75
CA GLY A 301 14.39 -9.24 15.17
C GLY A 301 14.02 -10.46 16.01
N ALA A 302 13.68 -10.25 17.29
CA ALA A 302 13.33 -11.34 18.23
C ALA A 302 12.09 -12.14 17.80
N ILE A 303 11.13 -11.47 17.16
CA ILE A 303 9.99 -12.08 16.46
C ILE A 303 10.30 -11.99 14.96
N PRO A 304 10.50 -13.12 14.27
CA PRO A 304 11.18 -13.13 12.97
C PRO A 304 10.25 -12.89 11.78
N VAL A 305 9.38 -11.88 11.89
CA VAL A 305 8.54 -11.42 10.77
C VAL A 305 8.75 -9.93 10.53
N GLY A 306 8.66 -9.54 9.27
CA GLY A 306 8.73 -8.14 8.84
C GLY A 306 7.39 -7.39 9.04
N PRO A 307 7.32 -6.13 8.58
CA PRO A 307 6.09 -5.35 8.50
C PRO A 307 5.00 -6.06 7.68
N LEU A 308 3.73 -5.88 8.05
CA LEU A 308 2.65 -6.72 7.50
C LEU A 308 2.36 -6.46 6.02
N PHE A 309 2.72 -5.29 5.47
CA PHE A 309 2.56 -5.01 4.03
C PHE A 309 3.29 -6.00 3.10
N TRP A 310 4.28 -6.74 3.61
CA TRP A 310 4.96 -7.79 2.84
C TRP A 310 4.02 -8.95 2.47
N ALA A 311 2.95 -9.17 3.23
CA ALA A 311 1.88 -10.12 2.90
C ALA A 311 0.82 -9.53 1.93
N HIS A 312 0.94 -8.25 1.56
CA HIS A 312 -0.08 -7.52 0.79
C HIS A 312 0.38 -7.19 -0.63
N TYR A 313 1.42 -6.36 -0.80
CA TYR A 313 1.66 -5.65 -2.08
C TYR A 313 1.87 -6.59 -3.27
N SER A 314 2.66 -7.65 -3.08
CA SER A 314 2.89 -8.67 -4.11
C SER A 314 1.67 -9.55 -4.39
N PHE A 315 0.68 -9.55 -3.51
CA PHE A 315 -0.47 -10.46 -3.52
C PHE A 315 -1.81 -9.75 -3.76
N MET A 316 -1.78 -8.50 -4.23
CA MET A 316 -2.99 -7.78 -4.61
C MET A 316 -3.58 -8.33 -5.92
N GLY A 317 -2.72 -8.63 -6.89
CA GLY A 317 -3.06 -9.30 -8.15
C GLY A 317 -2.68 -10.79 -8.12
N LEU A 318 -1.47 -11.13 -7.67
CA LEU A 318 -1.06 -12.53 -7.55
C LEU A 318 -1.91 -13.22 -6.48
N ASN A 319 -2.67 -14.24 -6.87
CA ASN A 319 -3.51 -14.97 -5.93
C ASN A 319 -2.69 -16.01 -5.15
N PRO A 320 -2.53 -15.87 -3.81
CA PRO A 320 -1.77 -16.83 -3.03
C PRO A 320 -2.54 -18.14 -2.76
N ARG A 321 -3.87 -18.21 -2.98
CA ARG A 321 -4.67 -19.41 -2.72
C ARG A 321 -4.27 -20.56 -3.64
N GLY A 322 -3.81 -21.66 -3.03
CA GLY A 322 -3.31 -22.84 -3.71
C GLY A 322 -2.00 -22.59 -4.47
N LEU A 323 -1.37 -21.41 -4.33
CA LEU A 323 -0.10 -21.09 -4.97
C LEU A 323 1.05 -21.65 -4.13
N HIS A 324 1.90 -22.46 -4.73
CA HIS A 324 3.04 -23.05 -4.05
C HIS A 324 4.20 -23.36 -5.00
N ASP A 325 5.40 -23.49 -4.47
CA ASP A 325 6.57 -24.00 -5.18
C ASP A 325 7.39 -24.93 -4.27
N SER A 326 8.67 -25.16 -4.59
CA SER A 326 9.56 -25.97 -3.75
C SER A 326 9.96 -25.31 -2.43
N TYR A 327 9.74 -24.00 -2.28
CA TYR A 327 10.17 -23.22 -1.13
C TYR A 327 9.02 -22.90 -0.17
N ALA A 328 7.82 -22.60 -0.69
CA ALA A 328 6.71 -22.16 0.15
C ALA A 328 5.32 -22.53 -0.39
N ASP A 329 4.37 -22.66 0.55
CA ASP A 329 2.95 -22.42 0.32
C ASP A 329 2.68 -20.93 0.61
N TYR A 330 2.31 -20.15 -0.40
CA TYR A 330 2.17 -18.69 -0.28
C TYR A 330 0.91 -18.28 0.48
N TRP A 331 -0.15 -19.09 0.48
CA TRP A 331 -1.32 -18.83 1.33
C TRP A 331 -0.94 -18.96 2.80
N ARG A 332 -0.26 -20.06 3.14
CA ARG A 332 0.23 -20.31 4.49
C ARG A 332 1.23 -19.25 4.94
N LEU A 333 2.16 -18.85 4.07
CA LEU A 333 3.13 -17.77 4.32
C LEU A 333 2.43 -16.48 4.76
N ASN A 334 1.49 -15.99 3.96
CA ASN A 334 0.83 -14.71 4.22
C ASN A 334 -0.14 -14.79 5.39
N ARG A 335 -0.89 -15.89 5.51
CA ARG A 335 -1.83 -16.09 6.61
C ARG A 335 -1.14 -16.20 7.96
N ASN A 336 -0.05 -16.96 8.04
CA ASN A 336 0.72 -17.07 9.26
C ASN A 336 1.36 -15.72 9.63
N HIS A 337 1.86 -14.96 8.64
CA HIS A 337 2.41 -13.62 8.90
C HIS A 337 1.37 -12.68 9.53
N ALA A 338 0.14 -12.64 9.01
CA ALA A 338 -0.96 -11.86 9.60
C ALA A 338 -1.36 -12.34 11.00
N LEU A 339 -1.46 -13.66 11.21
CA LEU A 339 -1.82 -14.23 12.52
C LEU A 339 -0.75 -13.98 13.59
N ILE A 340 0.53 -13.97 13.22
CA ILE A 340 1.63 -13.61 14.15
C ILE A 340 1.49 -12.14 14.59
N HIS A 341 1.18 -11.24 13.65
CA HIS A 341 0.93 -9.82 13.98
C HIS A 341 -0.29 -9.65 14.88
N HIS A 342 -1.41 -10.31 14.57
CA HIS A 342 -2.61 -10.28 15.40
C HIS A 342 -2.34 -10.83 16.81
N ALA A 343 -1.67 -11.98 16.91
CA ALA A 343 -1.34 -12.61 18.18
C ALA A 343 -0.39 -11.74 19.02
N TYR A 344 0.63 -11.13 18.42
CA TYR A 344 1.53 -10.19 19.10
C TYR A 344 0.78 -8.97 19.66
N CYS A 345 -0.08 -8.33 18.85
CA CYS A 345 -0.85 -7.18 19.32
C CYS A 345 -1.89 -7.57 20.39
N SER A 346 -2.44 -8.77 20.32
CA SER A 346 -3.39 -9.28 21.31
C SER A 346 -2.72 -9.64 22.64
N ASP A 347 -1.51 -10.22 22.58
CA ASP A 347 -0.65 -10.49 23.74
C ASP A 347 -0.12 -9.19 24.38
N ASN A 348 0.18 -8.19 23.55
CA ASN A 348 0.65 -6.85 23.94
C ASN A 348 1.82 -6.89 24.95
N PRO A 349 2.96 -7.50 24.60
CA PRO A 349 4.07 -7.69 25.54
C PRO A 349 4.74 -6.38 25.99
N ARG A 350 4.43 -5.25 25.34
CA ARG A 350 4.90 -3.90 25.70
C ARG A 350 3.87 -3.11 26.51
N GLU A 351 2.70 -3.69 26.78
CA GLU A 351 1.61 -3.09 27.55
C GLU A 351 1.12 -1.73 26.99
N TYR A 352 1.22 -1.52 25.68
CA TYR A 352 0.74 -0.29 25.05
C TYR A 352 -0.78 -0.16 25.15
N LYS A 353 -1.29 1.02 25.51
CA LYS A 353 -2.74 1.27 25.56
C LYS A 353 -3.38 1.07 24.18
N GLY A 354 -4.59 0.49 24.19
CA GLY A 354 -5.43 0.30 23.01
C GLY A 354 -5.24 -1.04 22.30
N TYR A 355 -4.04 -1.63 22.36
CA TYR A 355 -3.74 -2.92 21.74
C TYR A 355 -4.66 -4.01 22.30
N SER A 356 -5.29 -4.78 21.42
CA SER A 356 -6.25 -5.84 21.78
C SER A 356 -6.53 -6.74 20.58
N GLU A 357 -7.34 -7.79 20.78
CA GLU A 357 -7.85 -8.62 19.67
C GLU A 357 -8.61 -7.81 18.61
N ALA A 358 -9.17 -6.65 18.98
CA ALA A 358 -9.92 -5.76 18.11
C ALA A 358 -9.11 -4.54 17.60
N CYS A 359 -7.91 -4.29 18.13
CA CYS A 359 -7.06 -3.17 17.73
C CYS A 359 -5.63 -3.67 17.55
N TRP A 360 -5.29 -3.98 16.30
CA TRP A 360 -4.06 -4.66 15.92
C TRP A 360 -3.59 -4.21 14.54
N GLY A 361 -2.34 -4.55 14.22
CA GLY A 361 -1.77 -4.33 12.89
C GLY A 361 -0.58 -3.38 12.92
N LEU A 362 0.61 -3.95 12.72
CA LEU A 362 1.87 -3.22 12.64
C LEU A 362 2.40 -3.27 11.22
N THR A 363 2.63 -2.12 10.62
CA THR A 363 3.29 -2.03 9.32
C THR A 363 4.04 -0.71 9.16
N ALA A 364 4.77 -0.57 8.07
CA ALA A 364 5.42 0.69 7.76
C ALA A 364 4.38 1.78 7.48
N SER A 365 4.51 2.92 8.17
CA SER A 365 3.56 4.05 8.10
C SER A 365 4.17 5.30 8.75
N TYR A 366 3.42 6.40 8.77
CA TYR A 366 3.70 7.50 9.70
C TYR A 366 3.75 6.98 11.15
N SER A 367 4.55 7.68 11.96
CA SER A 367 4.80 7.36 13.37
C SER A 367 4.91 8.66 14.17
N LEU A 368 4.98 8.54 15.50
CA LEU A 368 5.07 9.66 16.45
C LEU A 368 6.12 10.70 16.02
N THR A 369 7.25 10.21 15.49
CA THR A 369 8.30 11.01 14.90
C THR A 369 8.59 10.55 13.48
N GLY A 370 7.86 11.12 12.51
CA GLY A 370 8.13 10.89 11.09
C GLY A 370 7.50 9.61 10.57
N TYR A 371 8.32 8.70 10.04
CA TYR A 371 7.92 7.44 9.41
C TYR A 371 8.77 6.28 9.94
N ASN A 372 8.17 5.10 10.13
CA ASN A 372 8.90 3.94 10.63
C ASN A 372 8.32 2.62 10.08
N ALA A 373 9.13 1.58 9.95
CA ALA A 373 8.68 0.24 9.55
C ALA A 373 8.26 -0.60 10.76
N HIS A 374 7.07 -0.32 11.31
CA HIS A 374 6.55 -1.04 12.47
C HIS A 374 6.34 -2.51 12.15
N HIS A 375 6.74 -3.36 13.09
CA HIS A 375 6.54 -4.81 13.08
C HIS A 375 6.74 -5.32 14.52
N PRO A 376 6.43 -6.60 14.85
CA PRO A 376 6.50 -7.09 16.23
C PRO A 376 7.84 -6.88 16.95
N SER A 377 8.96 -6.87 16.21
CA SER A 377 10.29 -6.58 16.77
C SER A 377 10.66 -5.09 16.81
N ASN A 378 9.87 -4.22 16.19
CA ASN A 378 10.04 -2.76 16.12
C ASN A 378 8.68 -2.08 16.35
N ASP A 379 8.10 -2.36 17.51
CA ASP A 379 6.82 -1.83 17.93
C ASP A 379 7.02 -0.53 18.72
N LEU A 380 6.37 0.55 18.28
CA LEU A 380 6.43 1.88 18.90
C LEU A 380 5.08 2.31 19.49
N GLY A 381 4.14 1.37 19.65
CA GLY A 381 2.79 1.68 20.12
C GLY A 381 1.93 2.37 19.07
N VAL A 382 2.26 2.19 17.78
CA VAL A 382 1.57 2.80 16.63
C VAL A 382 0.86 1.69 15.85
N ILE A 383 -0.46 1.84 15.69
CA ILE A 383 -1.30 0.96 14.87
C ILE A 383 -1.55 1.66 13.53
N SER A 384 -1.45 0.89 12.45
CA SER A 384 -1.68 1.39 11.10
C SER A 384 -2.84 0.61 10.46
N PRO A 385 -4.01 1.22 10.20
CA PRO A 385 -5.22 0.51 9.75
C PRO A 385 -5.02 -0.42 8.54
N THR A 386 -4.15 -0.06 7.60
CA THR A 386 -3.90 -0.88 6.42
C THR A 386 -3.37 -2.28 6.76
N ALA A 387 -2.65 -2.45 7.87
CA ALA A 387 -2.12 -3.76 8.28
C ALA A 387 -3.27 -4.76 8.50
N ALA A 388 -4.22 -4.41 9.36
CA ALA A 388 -5.36 -5.28 9.66
C ALA A 388 -6.35 -5.33 8.51
N LEU A 389 -6.70 -4.19 7.90
CA LEU A 389 -7.73 -4.14 6.85
C LEU A 389 -7.25 -4.81 5.55
N SER A 390 -6.00 -4.62 5.13
CA SER A 390 -5.48 -5.30 3.93
C SER A 390 -5.23 -6.79 4.15
N SER A 391 -5.37 -7.29 5.38
CA SER A 391 -5.29 -8.72 5.74
C SER A 391 -6.64 -9.44 5.71
N PHE A 392 -7.74 -8.77 5.31
CA PHE A 392 -9.08 -9.37 5.22
C PHE A 392 -9.12 -10.76 4.54
N PRO A 393 -8.39 -11.03 3.44
CA PRO A 393 -8.42 -12.35 2.85
C PRO A 393 -7.85 -13.45 3.75
N TYR A 394 -6.90 -13.12 4.61
CA TYR A 394 -6.14 -14.07 5.42
C TYR A 394 -6.74 -14.30 6.80
N THR A 395 -7.21 -13.21 7.43
CA THR A 395 -7.73 -13.14 8.81
C THR A 395 -9.07 -12.40 8.84
N PRO A 396 -10.11 -12.92 8.15
CA PRO A 396 -11.34 -12.17 7.92
C PRO A 396 -12.10 -11.83 9.20
N ASP A 397 -12.01 -12.65 10.23
CA ASP A 397 -12.73 -12.43 11.49
C ASP A 397 -12.01 -11.36 12.33
N GLU A 398 -10.68 -11.43 12.43
CA GLU A 398 -9.82 -10.47 13.12
C GLU A 398 -9.83 -9.10 12.44
N SER A 399 -9.74 -9.07 11.11
CA SER A 399 -9.84 -7.83 10.32
C SER A 399 -11.22 -7.19 10.40
N ARG A 400 -12.29 -8.00 10.49
CA ARG A 400 -13.66 -7.50 10.70
C ARG A 400 -13.83 -6.92 12.09
N LEU A 401 -13.24 -7.54 13.11
CA LEU A 401 -13.22 -6.99 14.47
C LEU A 401 -12.54 -5.62 14.49
N PHE A 402 -11.40 -5.48 13.82
CA PHE A 402 -10.71 -4.20 13.64
C PHE A 402 -11.55 -3.17 12.89
N LEU A 403 -12.19 -3.55 11.78
CA LEU A 403 -13.07 -2.65 11.02
C LEU A 403 -14.21 -2.11 11.90
N ARG A 404 -14.84 -2.97 12.70
CA ARG A 404 -15.90 -2.56 13.64
C ARG A 404 -15.36 -1.63 14.71
N HIS A 405 -14.22 -1.97 15.31
CA HIS A 405 -13.59 -1.15 16.33
C HIS A 405 -13.32 0.27 15.81
N LEU A 406 -12.73 0.37 14.62
CA LEU A 406 -12.42 1.65 14.00
C LEU A 406 -13.68 2.46 13.65
N TYR A 407 -14.67 1.83 13.00
CA TYR A 407 -15.84 2.57 12.48
C TYR A 407 -16.97 2.76 13.49
N LYS A 408 -17.05 1.94 14.55
CA LYS A 408 -18.13 2.04 15.55
C LYS A 408 -17.67 2.68 16.85
N ASP A 409 -16.40 2.51 17.21
CA ASP A 409 -15.88 2.98 18.51
C ASP A 409 -14.92 4.18 18.37
N HIS A 410 -14.23 4.32 17.23
CA HIS A 410 -13.15 5.31 17.04
C HIS A 410 -13.24 6.09 15.71
N GLU A 411 -14.38 6.73 15.46
CA GLU A 411 -14.59 7.50 14.23
C GLU A 411 -13.62 8.70 14.08
N GLU A 412 -12.97 9.15 15.16
CA GLU A 412 -11.94 10.20 15.14
C GLU A 412 -10.72 9.85 14.27
N PHE A 413 -10.48 8.56 14.01
CA PHE A 413 -9.38 8.08 13.16
C PHE A 413 -9.77 7.96 11.68
N ILE A 414 -10.95 8.44 11.29
CA ILE A 414 -11.47 8.34 9.91
C ILE A 414 -11.73 9.75 9.37
N GLY A 415 -11.13 10.07 8.22
CA GLY A 415 -11.35 11.32 7.50
C GLY A 415 -12.05 11.13 6.15
N GLU A 416 -11.84 12.07 5.22
CA GLU A 416 -12.50 12.09 3.91
C GLU A 416 -12.17 10.84 3.07
N TYR A 417 -10.94 10.35 3.17
CA TYR A 417 -10.42 9.25 2.36
C TYR A 417 -10.33 7.93 3.13
N GLY A 418 -11.19 7.76 4.15
CA GLY A 418 -11.23 6.56 4.99
C GLY A 418 -10.34 6.69 6.23
N PRO A 419 -9.82 5.58 6.78
CA PRO A 419 -8.91 5.62 7.93
C PRO A 419 -7.69 6.49 7.64
N TYR A 420 -7.26 7.28 8.63
CA TYR A 420 -5.94 7.93 8.58
C TYR A 420 -4.82 6.88 8.67
N ASP A 421 -3.62 7.28 8.25
CA ASP A 421 -2.47 6.40 8.03
C ASP A 421 -2.08 5.56 9.26
N ALA A 422 -2.06 6.20 10.43
CA ALA A 422 -1.67 5.58 11.68
C ALA A 422 -2.16 6.37 12.91
N PHE A 423 -2.25 5.68 14.04
CA PHE A 423 -2.57 6.28 15.34
C PHE A 423 -1.86 5.56 16.49
N SER A 424 -1.78 6.21 17.64
CA SER A 424 -1.27 5.66 18.90
C SER A 424 -2.17 6.11 20.04
N VAL A 425 -2.92 5.17 20.63
CA VAL A 425 -3.78 5.45 21.78
C VAL A 425 -2.96 5.70 23.05
N GLU A 426 -1.78 5.07 23.16
CA GLU A 426 -0.80 5.31 24.23
C GLU A 426 -0.37 6.78 24.27
N SER A 427 0.03 7.30 23.11
CA SER A 427 0.57 8.66 22.98
C SER A 427 -0.48 9.73 22.70
N ASP A 428 -1.78 9.36 22.68
CA ASP A 428 -2.88 10.25 22.26
C ASP A 428 -2.59 10.96 20.92
N TRP A 429 -2.16 10.16 19.93
CA TRP A 429 -1.60 10.67 18.68
C TRP A 429 -2.29 10.08 17.47
N TYR A 430 -2.69 10.94 16.55
CA TYR A 430 -2.97 10.63 15.16
C TYR A 430 -2.79 11.92 14.35
N LEU A 431 -2.58 11.79 13.05
CA LEU A 431 -2.53 12.94 12.14
C LEU A 431 -3.57 12.75 11.05
N PRO A 432 -4.22 13.83 10.57
CA PRO A 432 -5.22 13.74 9.51
C PRO A 432 -4.52 13.61 8.14
N ARG A 433 -3.78 12.51 7.97
CA ARG A 433 -2.83 12.26 6.88
C ARG A 433 -3.00 10.85 6.36
N TYR A 434 -2.65 10.68 5.09
CA TYR A 434 -2.79 9.44 4.34
C TYR A 434 -1.56 9.22 3.45
N LEU A 435 -1.24 7.96 3.19
CA LEU A 435 -0.29 7.54 2.15
C LEU A 435 -0.98 6.66 1.11
N ALA A 436 -0.61 6.83 -0.17
CA ALA A 436 -1.19 6.03 -1.26
C ALA A 436 -0.98 4.53 -1.06
N ILE A 437 0.22 4.17 -0.62
CA ILE A 437 0.65 2.78 -0.43
C ILE A 437 -0.04 2.10 0.75
N ASP A 438 -0.66 2.87 1.65
CA ASP A 438 -1.40 2.34 2.80
C ASP A 438 -2.92 2.38 2.55
N GLN A 439 -3.43 3.43 1.90
CA GLN A 439 -4.85 3.51 1.55
C GLN A 439 -5.25 2.48 0.48
N LEU A 440 -4.53 2.43 -0.64
CA LEU A 440 -5.02 1.76 -1.84
C LEU A 440 -4.94 0.21 -1.82
N PRO A 441 -4.16 -0.44 -0.93
CA PRO A 441 -4.32 -1.87 -0.67
C PRO A 441 -5.65 -2.25 -0.02
N ILE A 442 -6.20 -1.39 0.85
CA ILE A 442 -7.42 -1.67 1.63
C ILE A 442 -8.60 -2.06 0.73
N PRO A 443 -9.04 -1.23 -0.24
CA PRO A 443 -10.19 -1.57 -1.07
C PRO A 443 -9.96 -2.79 -1.96
N VAL A 444 -8.71 -3.01 -2.40
CA VAL A 444 -8.32 -4.12 -3.27
C VAL A 444 -8.34 -5.45 -2.52
N MET A 445 -7.74 -5.49 -1.33
CA MET A 445 -7.67 -6.71 -0.53
C MET A 445 -9.03 -7.08 0.06
N ILE A 446 -9.85 -6.09 0.44
CA ILE A 446 -11.26 -6.34 0.76
C ILE A 446 -11.99 -6.94 -0.44
N GLU A 447 -11.78 -6.43 -1.65
CA GLU A 447 -12.44 -6.98 -2.84
C GLU A 447 -11.99 -8.41 -3.13
N ASN A 448 -10.70 -8.71 -2.98
CA ASN A 448 -10.19 -10.07 -3.11
C ASN A 448 -10.80 -11.02 -2.08
N TYR A 449 -11.03 -10.56 -0.85
CA TYR A 449 -11.76 -11.32 0.16
C TYR A 449 -13.22 -11.57 -0.26
N ARG A 450 -13.93 -10.53 -0.71
CA ARG A 450 -15.38 -10.60 -1.03
C ARG A 450 -15.69 -11.41 -2.29
N SER A 451 -14.92 -11.23 -3.35
CA SER A 451 -15.23 -11.81 -4.68
C SER A 451 -14.03 -12.46 -5.38
N GLY A 452 -12.80 -12.13 -4.96
CA GLY A 452 -11.59 -12.55 -5.68
C GLY A 452 -11.41 -11.87 -7.03
N LEU A 453 -12.09 -10.74 -7.30
CA LEU A 453 -12.09 -10.05 -8.59
C LEU A 453 -10.69 -9.74 -9.12
N ILE A 454 -9.86 -9.07 -8.31
CA ILE A 454 -8.55 -8.58 -8.74
C ILE A 454 -7.60 -9.75 -8.98
N TRP A 455 -7.62 -10.74 -8.09
CA TRP A 455 -6.95 -12.02 -8.27
C TRP A 455 -7.36 -12.75 -9.55
N GLY A 456 -8.65 -12.86 -9.81
CA GLY A 456 -9.17 -13.51 -11.02
C GLY A 456 -8.69 -12.82 -12.29
N LEU A 457 -8.70 -11.49 -12.30
CA LEU A 457 -8.24 -10.68 -13.43
C LEU A 457 -6.75 -10.86 -13.67
N PHE A 458 -5.90 -10.66 -12.67
CA PHE A 458 -4.45 -10.76 -12.82
C PHE A 458 -4.03 -12.18 -13.26
N MET A 459 -4.55 -13.21 -12.58
CA MET A 459 -4.20 -14.62 -12.87
C MET A 459 -4.76 -15.11 -14.22
N SER A 460 -5.69 -14.38 -14.85
CA SER A 460 -6.20 -14.70 -16.19
C SER A 460 -5.30 -14.23 -17.34
N ALA A 461 -4.23 -13.49 -17.04
CA ALA A 461 -3.23 -13.08 -18.02
C ALA A 461 -2.35 -14.29 -18.42
N PRO A 462 -2.28 -14.66 -19.72
CA PRO A 462 -1.49 -15.80 -20.16
C PRO A 462 -0.01 -15.69 -19.76
N GLU A 463 0.56 -14.49 -19.87
CA GLU A 463 1.97 -14.23 -19.58
C GLU A 463 2.34 -14.50 -18.11
N ILE A 464 1.39 -14.25 -17.20
CA ILE A 464 1.57 -14.54 -15.77
C ILE A 464 1.58 -16.04 -15.53
N GLN A 465 0.69 -16.80 -16.18
CA GLN A 465 0.66 -18.27 -16.04
C GLN A 465 1.95 -18.88 -16.60
N GLU A 466 2.42 -18.40 -17.75
CA GLU A 466 3.69 -18.81 -18.34
C GLU A 466 4.88 -18.47 -17.44
N GLY A 467 4.91 -17.26 -16.85
CA GLY A 467 5.94 -16.84 -15.91
C GLY A 467 5.99 -17.71 -14.65
N LEU A 468 4.84 -17.97 -14.03
CA LEU A 468 4.74 -18.89 -12.88
C LEU A 468 5.26 -20.29 -13.23
N GLN A 469 4.88 -20.82 -14.39
CA GLN A 469 5.37 -22.12 -14.85
C GLN A 469 6.89 -22.14 -15.05
N LYS A 470 7.47 -21.09 -15.67
CA LYS A 470 8.94 -20.96 -15.84
C LYS A 470 9.68 -20.94 -14.50
N LEU A 471 9.07 -20.39 -13.46
CA LEU A 471 9.63 -20.34 -12.10
C LEU A 471 9.33 -21.60 -11.28
N GLY A 472 8.64 -22.60 -11.85
CA GLY A 472 8.24 -23.81 -11.12
C GLY A 472 7.16 -23.57 -10.06
N ILE A 473 6.47 -22.42 -10.09
CA ILE A 473 5.36 -22.10 -9.20
C ILE A 473 4.09 -22.72 -9.77
N GLN A 474 3.40 -23.48 -8.94
CA GLN A 474 2.22 -24.24 -9.29
C GLN A 474 1.00 -23.72 -8.56
N ARG A 475 -0.17 -24.02 -9.12
CA ARG A 475 -1.46 -23.77 -8.47
C ARG A 475 -2.22 -25.09 -8.34
N SER A 476 -2.53 -25.49 -7.11
CA SER A 476 -3.40 -26.63 -6.86
C SER A 476 -4.84 -26.28 -7.28
N GLN A 477 -5.48 -27.16 -8.06
CA GLN A 477 -6.80 -26.90 -8.64
C GLN A 477 -7.97 -26.97 -7.64
N ASN A 478 -7.72 -27.34 -6.39
CA ASN A 478 -8.75 -27.66 -5.41
C ASN A 478 -8.46 -27.04 -4.04
N GLN A 479 -8.66 -25.72 -3.87
CA GLN A 479 -8.88 -25.09 -2.55
C GLN A 479 -9.78 -23.88 -2.66
#